data_AF-A0A914D4P2-F1
#
_entry.id   AF-A0A914D4P2-F1
#
_cell.length_a   1.000
_cell.length_b   1.000
_cell.length_c   1.000
_cell.angle_alpha   90.00
_cell.angle_beta   90.00
_cell.angle_gamma   90.00
#
_symmetry.space_group_name_H-M   'P 1'
#
loop_
_entity.id
_entity.type
_entity.pdbx_description
1 polymer ?
#
loop_
_entity_poly.entity_id
_entity_poly.type
_entity_poly.pdbx_seq_one_letter_code
_entity_poly.pdbx_strand_id
1 'polypeptide(L)'
;MASTASPSYCQIRNSRNTARKSSGRVRKSSKEKRERAKTLEKLRDMVGSDENCSQLEIMQHVIDYIWHLQQTLTEPEDMSSRLQTESEPVHQLVSQLTKALAAISTPSH
;
A
#
# COMPACT_ATOMS: atom_id res chain seq x y z
N MET A 1 18.28 37.22 -40.13
CA MET A 1 17.87 36.50 -38.91
C MET A 1 16.39 36.81 -38.72
N ALA A 2 15.52 35.83 -38.92
CA ALA A 2 14.07 36.05 -38.96
C ALA A 2 13.33 35.09 -38.03
N SER A 3 12.49 35.70 -37.20
CA SER A 3 11.17 35.24 -36.77
C SER A 3 11.06 34.06 -35.78
N THR A 4 11.03 34.45 -34.50
CA THR A 4 10.04 34.06 -33.48
C THR A 4 9.24 32.77 -33.73
N ALA A 5 9.67 31.66 -33.12
CA ALA A 5 8.83 30.49 -32.94
C ALA A 5 7.80 30.78 -31.84
N SER A 6 6.52 30.95 -32.23
CA SER A 6 5.42 31.04 -31.28
C SER A 6 5.15 29.68 -30.64
N PRO A 7 4.92 29.60 -29.31
CA PRO A 7 4.47 28.38 -28.66
C PRO A 7 3.09 27.96 -29.19
N SER A 8 2.98 26.72 -29.65
CA SER A 8 1.72 26.11 -30.08
C SER A 8 0.83 25.88 -28.85
N TYR A 9 -0.15 26.76 -28.64
CA TYR A 9 -1.22 26.53 -27.67
C TYR A 9 -2.08 25.35 -28.14
N CYS A 10 -2.16 24.29 -27.33
CA CYS A 10 -3.06 23.17 -27.57
C CYS A 10 -4.52 23.66 -27.57
N GLN A 11 -5.09 23.86 -28.76
CA GLN A 11 -6.50 24.18 -28.89
C GLN A 11 -7.35 23.00 -28.41
N ILE A 12 -8.04 23.17 -27.29
CA ILE A 12 -9.12 22.30 -26.85
C ILE A 12 -10.24 22.43 -27.89
N ARG A 13 -10.36 21.41 -28.75
CA ARG A 13 -11.37 21.36 -29.81
C ARG A 13 -12.73 21.05 -29.19
N ASN A 14 -13.51 22.08 -28.89
CA ASN A 14 -14.94 21.94 -28.59
C ASN A 14 -15.68 21.45 -29.84
N SER A 15 -15.78 20.13 -29.96
CA SER A 15 -16.52 19.46 -31.02
C SER A 15 -18.02 19.69 -30.80
N ARG A 16 -18.58 20.67 -31.50
CA ARG A 16 -20.03 20.86 -31.64
C ARG A 16 -20.63 19.57 -32.22
N ASN A 17 -21.29 18.82 -31.35
CA ASN A 17 -21.94 17.55 -31.66
C ASN A 17 -23.12 17.81 -32.62
N THR A 18 -22.89 17.63 -33.92
CA THR A 18 -23.99 17.41 -34.85
C THR A 18 -24.45 15.96 -34.67
N ALA A 19 -25.69 15.81 -34.23
CA ALA A 19 -26.32 14.53 -33.95
C ALA A 19 -26.26 13.61 -35.18
N ARG A 20 -25.29 12.68 -35.16
CA ARG A 20 -25.30 11.50 -36.03
C ARG A 20 -25.23 10.28 -35.12
N LYS A 21 -26.31 9.50 -35.17
CA LYS A 21 -26.55 8.24 -34.46
C LYS A 21 -25.26 7.41 -34.32
N SER A 22 -24.63 7.43 -33.14
CA SER A 22 -23.54 6.51 -32.80
C SER A 22 -23.97 5.64 -31.62
N SER A 23 -24.71 4.57 -31.89
CA SER A 23 -25.25 3.68 -30.85
C SER A 23 -24.18 2.81 -30.14
N GLY A 24 -22.90 2.90 -30.53
CA GLY A 24 -21.81 2.13 -29.89
C GLY A 24 -20.87 2.93 -28.98
N ARG A 25 -20.83 4.26 -29.10
CA ARG A 25 -19.75 5.08 -28.50
C ARG A 25 -19.93 5.31 -26.99
N VAL A 26 -21.18 5.33 -26.51
CA VAL A 26 -21.53 5.48 -25.09
C VAL A 26 -21.24 4.21 -24.29
N ARG A 27 -21.36 3.03 -24.90
CA ARG A 27 -21.07 1.74 -24.24
C ARG A 27 -19.59 1.57 -23.93
N LYS A 28 -18.70 2.00 -24.83
CA LYS A 28 -17.25 1.87 -24.66
C LYS A 28 -16.71 2.75 -23.53
N SER A 29 -17.18 4.00 -23.40
CA SER A 29 -16.78 4.89 -22.32
C SER A 29 -17.33 4.45 -20.95
N SER A 30 -18.50 3.81 -20.92
CA SER A 30 -19.05 3.23 -19.68
C SER A 30 -18.22 2.05 -19.16
N LYS A 31 -17.80 1.14 -20.05
CA LYS A 31 -16.92 0.02 -19.68
C LYS A 31 -15.59 0.53 -19.11
N GLU A 32 -14.95 1.47 -19.79
CA GLU A 32 -13.68 2.05 -19.35
C GLU A 32 -13.79 2.73 -17.98
N LYS A 33 -14.86 3.52 -17.76
CA LYS A 33 -15.12 4.14 -16.45
C LYS A 33 -15.31 3.11 -15.34
N ARG A 34 -16.03 2.03 -15.63
CA ARG A 34 -16.25 0.94 -14.66
C ARG A 34 -14.95 0.21 -14.33
N GLU A 35 -14.11 -0.06 -15.34
CA GLU A 35 -12.80 -0.69 -15.13
C GLU A 35 -11.90 0.23 -14.31
N ARG A 36 -11.83 1.52 -14.62
CA ARG A 36 -11.08 2.49 -13.81
C ARG A 36 -11.54 2.54 -12.35
N ALA A 37 -12.85 2.54 -12.11
CA ALA A 37 -13.41 2.53 -10.75
C ALA A 37 -13.00 1.26 -9.98
N LYS A 38 -13.11 0.08 -10.62
CA LYS A 38 -12.67 -1.19 -10.03
C LYS A 38 -11.17 -1.22 -9.73
N THR A 39 -10.35 -0.67 -10.62
CA THR A 39 -8.91 -0.59 -10.40
C THR A 39 -8.60 0.31 -9.20
N LEU A 40 -9.25 1.46 -9.08
CA LEU A 40 -9.07 2.36 -7.94
C LEU A 40 -9.51 1.72 -6.62
N GLU A 41 -10.65 1.04 -6.62
CA GLU A 41 -11.14 0.26 -5.47
C GLU A 41 -10.12 -0.79 -5.07
N LYS A 42 -9.62 -1.59 -6.03
CA LYS A 42 -8.61 -2.60 -5.73
C LYS A 42 -7.31 -2.01 -5.19
N LEU A 43 -6.89 -0.84 -5.70
CA LEU A 43 -5.72 -0.14 -5.17
C LEU A 43 -5.95 0.31 -3.73
N ARG A 44 -7.13 0.86 -3.39
CA ARG A 44 -7.47 1.23 -2.00
C ARG A 44 -7.37 0.04 -1.06
N ASP A 45 -7.95 -1.10 -1.44
CA ASP A 45 -7.93 -2.32 -0.63
C ASP A 45 -6.50 -2.79 -0.35
N MET A 46 -5.61 -2.66 -1.34
CA MET A 46 -4.22 -3.11 -1.21
C MET A 46 -3.38 -2.18 -0.32
N VAL A 47 -3.65 -0.88 -0.33
CA VAL A 47 -2.89 0.10 0.46
C VAL A 47 -3.53 0.43 1.81
N GLY A 48 -4.75 -0.05 2.08
CA GLY A 48 -5.48 0.22 3.32
C GLY A 48 -5.90 1.69 3.47
N SER A 49 -6.32 2.34 2.38
CA SER A 49 -6.73 3.76 2.38
C SER A 49 -8.23 3.91 2.65
N ASP A 50 -8.63 5.01 3.30
CA ASP A 50 -10.03 5.28 3.67
C ASP A 50 -10.96 5.38 2.45
N GLU A 51 -12.25 5.05 2.64
CA GLU A 51 -13.26 5.10 1.58
C GLU A 51 -13.47 6.52 1.01
N ASN A 52 -13.12 7.55 1.78
CA ASN A 52 -13.29 8.95 1.40
C ASN A 52 -12.06 9.57 0.70
N CYS A 53 -10.97 8.82 0.52
CA CYS A 53 -9.77 9.36 -0.12
C CYS A 53 -10.02 9.70 -1.60
N SER A 54 -9.44 10.81 -2.03
CA SER A 54 -9.41 11.23 -3.42
C SER A 54 -8.51 10.32 -4.25
N GLN A 55 -8.68 10.35 -5.58
CA GLN A 55 -7.84 9.56 -6.48
C GLN A 55 -6.34 9.87 -6.29
N LEU A 56 -5.98 11.12 -6.04
CA LEU A 56 -4.59 11.52 -5.89
C LEU A 56 -3.99 10.96 -4.59
N GLU A 57 -4.74 11.01 -3.48
CA GLU A 57 -4.31 10.46 -2.20
C GLU A 57 -4.09 8.94 -2.29
N ILE A 58 -4.96 8.22 -2.99
CA ILE A 58 -4.77 6.78 -3.24
C ILE A 58 -3.47 6.54 -4.01
N MET A 59 -3.17 7.35 -5.03
CA MET A 59 -1.90 7.21 -5.77
C MET A 59 -0.70 7.46 -4.87
N GLN A 60 -0.79 8.44 -3.96
CA GLN A 60 0.27 8.70 -2.98
C GLN A 60 0.47 7.51 -2.04
N HIS A 61 -0.61 6.96 -1.48
CA HIS A 61 -0.54 5.75 -0.64
C HIS A 61 0.04 4.55 -1.38
N VAL A 62 -0.25 4.40 -2.68
CA VAL A 62 0.36 3.35 -3.52
C VAL A 62 1.87 3.54 -3.66
N ILE A 63 2.33 4.77 -3.89
CA ILE A 63 3.76 5.08 -3.97
C ILE A 63 4.45 4.77 -2.65
N ASP A 64 3.88 5.23 -1.54
CA ASP A 64 4.43 5.01 -0.21
C ASP A 64 4.48 3.51 0.11
N TYR A 65 3.41 2.77 -0.19
CA TYR A 65 3.35 1.32 0.04
C TYR A 65 4.39 0.55 -0.78
N ILE A 66 4.57 0.89 -2.06
CA ILE A 66 5.62 0.29 -2.90
C ILE A 66 7.01 0.55 -2.29
N TRP A 67 7.27 1.77 -1.84
CA TRP A 67 8.54 2.11 -1.20
C TRP A 67 8.76 1.32 0.09
N HIS A 68 7.76 1.21 0.97
CA HIS A 68 7.85 0.41 2.19
C HIS A 68 8.11 -1.08 1.90
N LEU A 69 7.44 -1.64 0.89
CA LEU A 69 7.68 -3.03 0.47
C LEU A 69 9.10 -3.22 -0.07
N GLN A 70 9.60 -2.28 -0.88
CA GLN A 70 10.97 -2.33 -1.39
C GLN A 70 11.99 -2.27 -0.26
N GLN A 71 11.80 -1.40 0.73
CA GLN A 71 12.67 -1.33 1.91
C GLN A 71 12.63 -2.64 2.70
N THR A 72 11.44 -3.19 2.94
CA THR A 72 11.27 -4.47 3.67
C THR A 72 11.93 -5.65 2.96
N LEU A 73 11.95 -5.65 1.63
CA LEU A 73 12.58 -6.71 0.83
C LEU A 73 14.09 -6.51 0.67
N THR A 74 14.57 -5.27 0.73
CA THR A 74 16.00 -4.92 0.53
C THR A 74 16.81 -5.02 1.82
N GLU A 75 16.16 -4.90 2.98
CA GLU A 75 16.76 -5.12 4.29
C GLU A 75 16.40 -6.54 4.81
N PRO A 76 17.14 -7.60 4.41
CA PRO A 76 16.91 -8.96 4.90
C PRO A 76 17.29 -9.17 6.38
N GLU A 77 17.95 -8.20 7.01
CA GLU A 77 18.39 -8.26 8.40
C GLU A 77 17.43 -7.47 9.29
N ASP A 78 16.29 -8.07 9.69
CA ASP A 78 15.69 -7.81 11.03
C ASP A 78 14.30 -8.47 11.26
N MET A 79 13.76 -9.23 10.31
CA MET A 79 12.52 -9.98 10.57
C MET A 79 12.75 -11.26 11.38
N SER A 80 14.00 -11.71 11.56
CA SER A 80 14.36 -12.85 12.41
C SER A 80 14.70 -12.43 13.84
N SER A 81 15.09 -11.18 14.08
CA SER A 81 15.45 -10.65 15.40
C SER A 81 14.24 -10.24 16.24
N ARG A 82 13.12 -9.82 15.63
CA ARG A 82 11.90 -9.43 16.37
C ARG A 82 11.10 -10.59 16.98
N LEU A 83 11.33 -11.83 16.53
CA LEU A 83 10.76 -13.04 17.15
C LEU A 83 11.65 -13.61 18.27
N GLN A 84 12.87 -13.09 18.47
CA GLN A 84 13.80 -13.58 19.50
C GLN A 84 13.69 -12.80 20.82
N THR A 85 13.15 -11.58 20.82
CA THR A 85 13.11 -10.73 22.02
C THR A 85 12.04 -11.14 23.04
N GLU A 86 10.99 -11.83 22.62
CA GLU A 86 9.86 -12.22 23.51
C GLU A 86 10.14 -13.52 24.31
N SER A 87 11.21 -14.26 23.97
CA SER A 87 11.52 -15.55 24.61
C SER A 87 12.41 -15.41 25.85
N GLU A 88 13.27 -14.40 25.89
CA GLU A 88 14.22 -14.14 26.98
C GLU A 88 13.56 -13.97 28.37
N PRO A 89 12.51 -13.15 28.55
CA PRO A 89 11.94 -12.95 29.89
C PRO A 89 11.24 -14.21 30.42
N VAL A 90 10.65 -15.03 29.55
CA VAL A 90 9.95 -16.27 29.93
C VAL A 90 10.94 -17.36 30.33
N HIS A 91 12.01 -17.56 29.54
CA HIS A 91 13.05 -18.53 29.89
C HIS A 91 13.72 -18.19 31.23
N GLN A 92 13.93 -16.90 31.50
CA GLN A 92 14.52 -16.46 32.74
C GLN A 92 13.59 -16.69 33.94
N LEU A 93 12.28 -16.45 33.79
CA LEU A 93 11.28 -16.72 34.83
C LEU A 93 11.14 -18.22 35.13
N VAL A 94 11.09 -19.06 34.09
CA VAL A 94 11.04 -20.52 34.24
C VAL A 94 12.31 -21.05 34.93
N SER A 95 13.48 -20.52 34.60
CA SER A 95 14.74 -20.86 35.26
C SER A 95 14.73 -20.48 36.74
N GLN A 96 14.22 -19.29 37.08
CA GLN A 96 14.10 -18.84 38.47
C GLN A 96 13.13 -19.72 39.28
N LEU A 97 11.96 -20.04 38.71
CA LEU A 97 10.98 -20.92 39.36
C LEU A 97 11.55 -22.33 39.58
N THR A 98 12.28 -22.87 38.61
CA THR A 98 12.92 -24.19 38.72
C THR A 98 13.95 -24.21 39.85
N LYS A 99 14.77 -23.16 39.97
CA LYS A 99 15.75 -23.02 41.06
C LYS A 99 15.07 -22.89 42.43
N ALA A 100 13.99 -22.13 42.53
CA ALA A 100 13.24 -21.96 43.77
C ALA A 100 12.61 -23.29 44.23
N LEU A 101 12.03 -24.06 43.31
CA LEU A 101 11.49 -25.40 43.61
C LEU A 101 12.57 -26.37 44.09
N ALA A 102 13.74 -26.38 43.45
CA ALA A 102 14.86 -27.21 43.88
C ALA A 102 15.34 -26.88 45.31
N ALA A 103 15.33 -25.60 45.69
CA ALA A 103 15.74 -25.15 47.02
C ALA A 103 14.76 -25.58 48.14
N ILE A 104 13.49 -25.78 47.82
CA ILE A 104 12.47 -26.25 48.78
C ILE A 104 12.47 -27.79 48.86
N SER A 105 12.97 -28.46 47.83
CA SER A 105 12.99 -29.92 47.72
C SER A 105 14.22 -30.59 48.35
N THR A 106 15.19 -29.87 48.92
CA THR A 106 16.29 -30.52 49.66
C THR A 106 15.82 -30.86 51.08
N PRO A 107 15.68 -32.15 51.43
CA PRO A 107 15.37 -32.54 52.80
C PRO A 107 16.51 -32.11 53.71
N SER A 108 16.24 -31.21 54.67
CA SER A 108 17.12 -31.03 55.82
C SER A 108 17.17 -32.34 56.58
N HIS A 109 18.38 -32.89 56.66
CA HIS A 109 18.69 -34.12 57.38
C HIS A 109 18.81 -33.86 58.89
#